data_AF-A0A022FQ98-F1
#
_entry.id   AF-A0A022FQ98-F1
#
_cell.length_a   1.000
_cell.length_b   1.000
_cell.length_c   1.000
_cell.angle_alpha   90.00
_cell.angle_beta   90.00
_cell.angle_gamma   90.00
#
_symmetry.space_group_name_H-M   'P 1'
#
loop_
_entity.id
_entity.type
_entity.pdbx_description
1 polymer ?
#
loop_
_entity_poly.entity_id
_entity_poly.type
_entity_poly.pdbx_seq_one_letter_code
_entity_poly.pdbx_strand_id
1 'polypeptide(L)'
;MPALQTYFTLIHNTGNRNFDIARTTRLELEWWIVHREHERYGPDALTNACAEAAASLYMVSANATREHGRLRAQAMLLRDARAEAGDMTDEDWAIIESMLHQSYQSLSHAVTSLPLPLRQAGRELRGGRRFLE
;
A
#
# COMPACT_ATOMS: atom_id res chain seq x y z
N MET A 1 2.95 7.09 -17.31
CA MET A 1 2.71 5.64 -17.24
C MET A 1 1.21 5.35 -17.34
N PRO A 2 0.68 5.20 -18.57
CA PRO A 2 -0.77 5.11 -18.78
C PRO A 2 -1.41 3.90 -18.07
N ALA A 3 -0.77 2.73 -18.12
CA ALA A 3 -1.33 1.49 -17.57
C ALA A 3 -1.57 1.54 -16.05
N LEU A 4 -0.62 2.06 -15.27
CA LEU A 4 -0.75 2.14 -13.82
C LEU A 4 -1.82 3.18 -13.39
N GLN A 5 -1.94 4.27 -14.15
CA GLN A 5 -3.03 5.24 -13.96
C GLN A 5 -4.38 4.61 -14.26
N THR A 6 -4.50 3.83 -15.35
CA THR A 6 -5.71 3.06 -15.66
C THR A 6 -6.07 2.10 -14.53
N TYR A 7 -5.10 1.34 -14.03
CA TYR A 7 -5.30 0.41 -12.91
C TYR A 7 -5.86 1.11 -11.67
N PHE A 8 -5.23 2.20 -11.22
CA PHE A 8 -5.73 2.92 -10.04
C PHE A 8 -7.04 3.66 -10.29
N THR A 9 -7.32 4.07 -11.53
CA THR A 9 -8.64 4.60 -11.91
C THR A 9 -9.73 3.55 -11.77
N LEU A 10 -9.47 2.30 -12.17
CA LEU A 10 -10.42 1.20 -12.01
C LEU A 10 -10.69 0.91 -10.52
N ILE A 11 -9.65 0.89 -9.69
CA ILE A 11 -9.81 0.71 -8.23
C ILE A 11 -10.60 1.86 -7.62
N HIS A 12 -10.28 3.11 -7.98
CA HIS A 12 -10.99 4.29 -7.50
C HIS A 12 -12.50 4.20 -7.82
N ASN A 13 -12.83 3.89 -9.08
CA ASN A 13 -14.21 3.87 -9.56
C ASN A 13 -15.04 2.71 -8.99
N THR A 14 -14.41 1.55 -8.73
CA THR A 14 -15.10 0.37 -8.19
C THR A 14 -15.15 0.33 -6.66
N GLY A 15 -14.13 0.87 -5.99
CA GLY A 15 -13.95 0.75 -4.55
C GLY A 15 -14.67 1.81 -3.70
N ASN A 16 -15.28 2.84 -4.32
CA ASN A 16 -15.86 4.00 -3.62
C ASN A 16 -14.86 4.63 -2.63
N ARG A 17 -13.59 4.73 -3.03
CA ARG A 17 -12.49 5.32 -2.25
C ARG A 17 -11.93 6.50 -3.02
N ASN A 18 -11.95 7.67 -2.41
CA ASN A 18 -11.56 8.94 -3.05
C ASN A 18 -10.07 9.26 -2.83
N PHE A 19 -9.18 8.31 -3.09
CA PHE A 19 -7.74 8.56 -3.02
C PHE A 19 -7.24 9.29 -4.29
N ASP A 20 -6.14 10.02 -4.16
CA ASP A 20 -5.50 10.71 -5.30
C ASP A 20 -4.84 9.68 -6.23
N ILE A 21 -5.45 9.45 -7.40
CA ILE A 21 -4.97 8.50 -8.41
C ILE A 21 -3.56 8.85 -8.89
N ALA A 22 -3.29 10.14 -9.14
CA ALA A 22 -2.01 10.58 -9.68
C ALA A 22 -0.89 10.39 -8.66
N ARG A 23 -1.15 10.78 -7.41
CA ARG A 23 -0.22 10.57 -6.30
C ARG A 23 0.05 9.08 -6.04
N THR A 24 -1.00 8.26 -5.94
CA THR A 24 -0.86 6.81 -5.69
C THR A 24 -0.10 6.12 -6.82
N THR A 25 -0.37 6.47 -8.08
CA THR A 25 0.39 5.97 -9.23
C THR A 25 1.88 6.28 -9.11
N ARG A 26 2.23 7.53 -8.74
CA ARG A 26 3.62 7.95 -8.58
C ARG A 26 4.31 7.17 -7.48
N LEU A 27 3.69 7.05 -6.31
CA LEU A 27 4.23 6.34 -5.15
C LEU A 27 4.37 4.83 -5.39
N GLU A 28 3.43 4.24 -6.13
CA GLU A 28 3.51 2.83 -6.52
C GLU A 28 4.73 2.59 -7.41
N LEU A 29 5.00 3.46 -8.40
CA LEU A 29 6.22 3.37 -9.19
C LEU A 29 7.48 3.64 -8.34
N GLU A 30 7.41 4.62 -7.45
CA GLU A 30 8.54 5.04 -6.62
C GLU A 30 9.08 3.89 -5.77
N TRP A 31 8.22 3.08 -5.13
CA TRP A 31 8.71 1.95 -4.36
C TRP A 31 9.37 0.88 -5.24
N TRP A 32 8.93 0.68 -6.48
CA TRP A 32 9.57 -0.26 -7.42
C TRP A 32 10.97 0.21 -7.80
N ILE A 33 11.13 1.52 -8.02
CA ILE A 33 12.43 2.13 -8.32
C ILE A 33 13.35 1.98 -7.12
N VAL A 34 12.89 2.38 -5.93
CA VAL A 34 13.68 2.30 -4.69
C VAL A 34 14.06 0.87 -4.37
N HIS A 35 13.21 -0.12 -4.64
CA HIS A 35 13.53 -1.53 -4.44
C HIS A 35 14.65 -1.99 -5.38
N ARG A 36 14.51 -1.71 -6.68
CA ARG A 36 15.50 -2.15 -7.68
C ARG A 36 16.84 -1.43 -7.58
N GLU A 37 16.82 -0.18 -7.14
CA GLU A 37 18.02 0.65 -6.99
C GLU A 37 18.37 0.84 -5.51
N HIS A 38 17.98 -0.09 -4.61
CA HIS A 38 18.05 0.11 -3.17
C HIS A 38 19.46 0.46 -2.64
N GLU A 39 20.52 0.00 -3.32
CA GLU A 39 21.92 0.35 -3.03
C GLU A 39 22.21 1.86 -3.12
N ARG A 40 21.44 2.61 -3.93
CA ARG A 40 21.57 4.06 -4.12
C ARG A 40 20.79 4.88 -3.09
N TYR A 41 19.95 4.23 -2.29
CA TYR A 41 19.08 4.87 -1.33
C TYR A 41 19.51 4.54 0.11
N GLY A 42 19.04 5.35 1.06
CA GLY A 42 19.27 5.08 2.48
C GLY A 42 18.53 3.81 2.96
N PRO A 43 18.94 3.23 4.10
CA PRO A 43 18.42 1.96 4.61
C PRO A 43 16.91 1.95 4.88
N ASP A 44 16.32 3.11 5.17
CA ASP A 44 14.88 3.26 5.43
C ASP A 44 14.06 3.62 4.18
N ALA A 45 14.70 3.86 3.03
CA ALA A 45 14.00 4.39 1.85
C ALA A 45 12.93 3.43 1.33
N LEU A 46 13.22 2.13 1.26
CA LEU A 46 12.25 1.13 0.81
C LEU A 46 11.08 0.99 1.79
N THR A 47 11.38 1.04 3.10
CA THR A 47 10.36 1.07 4.16
C THR A 47 9.40 2.25 3.97
N ASN A 48 9.96 3.46 3.78
CA ASN A 48 9.18 4.68 3.61
C ASN A 48 8.37 4.65 2.31
N ALA A 49 8.96 4.21 1.20
CA ALA A 49 8.28 4.13 -0.09
C ALA A 49 7.08 3.15 -0.05
N CYS A 50 7.28 1.96 0.54
CA CYS A 50 6.19 0.99 0.74
C CYS A 50 5.09 1.55 1.68
N ALA A 51 5.47 2.23 2.76
CA ALA A 51 4.53 2.83 3.70
C ALA A 51 3.71 3.95 3.06
N GLU A 52 4.34 4.84 2.29
CA GLU A 52 3.69 5.94 1.58
C GLU A 52 2.74 5.45 0.48
N ALA A 53 3.14 4.44 -0.29
CA ALA A 53 2.28 3.83 -1.30
C ALA A 53 0.99 3.26 -0.67
N ALA A 54 1.13 2.50 0.42
CA ALA A 54 -0.02 1.98 1.17
C ALA A 54 -0.88 3.11 1.77
N ALA A 55 -0.25 4.10 2.42
CA ALA A 55 -0.96 5.23 3.01
C ALA A 55 -1.78 6.02 1.98
N SER A 56 -1.22 6.23 0.79
CA SER A 56 -1.91 6.92 -0.31
C SER A 56 -3.15 6.15 -0.77
N LEU A 57 -3.05 4.83 -0.94
CA LEU A 57 -4.17 4.00 -1.40
C LEU A 57 -5.28 3.83 -0.35
N TYR A 58 -4.90 3.75 0.93
CA TYR A 58 -5.81 3.50 2.04
C TYR A 58 -6.25 4.78 2.77
N MET A 59 -5.76 5.96 2.35
CA MET A 59 -6.11 7.27 2.91
C MET A 59 -5.85 7.36 4.42
N VAL A 60 -4.72 6.81 4.87
CA VAL A 60 -4.21 6.88 6.25
C VAL A 60 -2.87 7.63 6.25
N SER A 61 -2.32 7.95 7.42
CA SER A 61 -0.99 8.56 7.48
C SER A 61 0.11 7.56 7.14
N ALA A 62 1.21 8.03 6.54
CA ALA A 62 2.39 7.19 6.28
C ALA A 62 2.98 6.59 7.56
N ASN A 63 2.86 7.30 8.69
CA ASN A 63 3.29 6.78 9.98
C ASN A 63 2.44 5.58 10.42
N ALA A 64 1.13 5.58 10.17
CA ALA A 64 0.24 4.47 10.50
C ALA A 64 0.56 3.20 9.70
N THR A 65 1.14 3.33 8.50
CA THR A 65 1.54 2.22 7.63
C THR A 65 3.04 1.92 7.65
N ARG A 66 3.81 2.57 8.53
CA ARG A 66 5.28 2.40 8.58
C ARG A 66 5.67 0.95 8.84
N GLU A 67 4.98 0.28 9.77
CA GLU A 67 5.28 -1.11 10.12
C GLU A 67 4.93 -2.08 8.97
N HIS A 68 3.80 -1.86 8.29
CA HIS A 68 3.47 -2.55 7.05
C HIS A 68 4.59 -2.40 6.01
N GLY A 69 5.07 -1.17 5.79
CA GLY A 69 6.14 -0.86 4.86
C GLY A 69 7.46 -1.54 5.24
N ARG A 70 7.83 -1.51 6.53
CA ARG A 70 9.06 -2.12 7.06
C ARG A 70 9.08 -3.63 6.81
N LEU A 71 8.00 -4.32 7.14
CA LEU A 71 7.90 -5.77 6.97
C LEU A 71 7.92 -6.18 5.48
N ARG A 72 7.28 -5.41 4.60
CA ARG A 72 7.38 -5.64 3.14
C ARG A 72 8.79 -5.44 2.62
N ALA A 73 9.46 -4.36 3.05
CA ALA A 73 10.84 -4.09 2.66
C ALA A 73 11.77 -5.22 3.08
N GLN A 74 11.65 -5.70 4.32
CA GLN A 74 12.45 -6.82 4.84
C GLN A 74 12.20 -8.11 4.08
N ALA A 75 10.94 -8.44 3.80
CA ALA A 75 10.59 -9.62 3.01
C ALA A 75 11.18 -9.58 1.59
N MET A 76 11.13 -8.42 0.92
CA MET A 76 11.73 -8.23 -0.41
C MET A 76 13.25 -8.38 -0.39
N LEU A 77 13.93 -7.71 0.55
CA LEU A 77 15.39 -7.75 0.66
C LEU A 77 15.90 -9.14 1.06
N LEU A 78 15.20 -9.85 1.96
CA LEU A 78 15.52 -11.24 2.29
C LEU A 78 15.41 -12.13 1.06
N ARG A 79 14.31 -11.98 0.30
CA ARG A 79 14.10 -12.75 -0.91
C ARG A 79 15.23 -12.53 -1.91
N ASP A 80 15.62 -11.28 -2.14
CA ASP A 80 16.65 -10.94 -3.12
C ASP A 80 18.03 -11.43 -2.69
N ALA A 81 18.40 -11.25 -1.41
CA ALA A 81 19.67 -11.75 -0.88
C ALA A 81 19.80 -13.27 -1.01
N ARG A 82 18.72 -14.02 -0.75
CA ARG A 82 18.69 -15.49 -0.91
C ARG A 82 18.74 -15.92 -2.37
N ALA A 83 18.01 -15.22 -3.24
CA ALA A 83 18.04 -15.48 -4.68
C ALA A 83 19.44 -15.24 -5.27
N GLU A 84 20.14 -14.19 -4.84
CA GLU A 84 21.52 -13.90 -5.23
C GLU A 84 22.52 -14.94 -4.70
N ALA A 85 22.32 -15.43 -3.48
CA ALA A 85 23.10 -16.53 -2.93
C ALA A 85 22.83 -17.88 -3.63
N GLY A 86 21.77 -17.97 -4.45
CA GLY A 86 21.41 -19.16 -5.22
C GLY A 86 20.71 -20.26 -4.42
N ASP A 87 20.27 -19.96 -3.19
CA ASP A 87 19.62 -20.93 -2.30
C ASP A 87 18.45 -20.27 -1.56
N MET A 88 17.25 -20.74 -1.86
CA MET A 88 16.00 -20.32 -1.22
C MET A 88 15.35 -21.56 -0.63
N THR A 89 15.33 -21.63 0.69
CA THR A 89 14.81 -22.78 1.41
C THR A 89 13.33 -22.61 1.75
N ASP A 90 12.65 -23.71 2.10
CA ASP A 90 11.29 -23.66 2.64
C ASP A 90 11.22 -22.87 3.97
N GLU A 91 12.30 -22.88 4.76
CA GLU A 91 12.41 -22.08 5.98
C GLU A 91 12.46 -20.58 5.67
N ASP A 92 13.22 -20.17 4.65
CA ASP A 92 13.24 -18.77 4.19
C ASP A 92 11.87 -18.32 3.69
N TRP A 93 11.16 -19.19 2.97
CA TRP A 93 9.78 -18.92 2.53
C TRP A 93 8.82 -18.77 3.71
N ALA A 94 8.93 -19.62 4.74
CA ALA A 94 8.10 -19.51 5.94
C ALA A 94 8.36 -18.20 6.71
N ILE A 95 9.61 -17.72 6.73
CA ILE A 95 9.97 -16.42 7.30
C ILE A 95 9.32 -15.29 6.51
N ILE A 96 9.45 -15.30 5.17
CA ILE A 96 8.84 -14.30 4.28
C ILE A 96 7.31 -14.28 4.45
N GLU A 97 6.68 -15.45 4.47
CA GLU A 97 5.24 -15.59 4.68
C GLU A 97 4.80 -14.97 6.02
N SER A 98 5.51 -15.29 7.11
CA SER A 98 5.25 -14.72 8.42
C SER A 98 5.38 -13.19 8.42
N MET A 99 6.41 -12.64 7.78
CA MET A 99 6.59 -11.18 7.64
C MET A 99 5.43 -10.55 6.86
N LEU A 100 4.99 -11.16 5.76
CA LEU A 100 3.89 -10.66 4.94
C LEU A 100 2.55 -10.73 5.68
N HIS A 101 2.27 -11.81 6.41
CA HIS A 101 1.08 -11.91 7.25
C HIS A 101 1.04 -10.81 8.32
N GLN A 102 2.13 -10.62 9.05
CA GLN A 102 2.24 -9.54 10.05
C GLN A 102 2.10 -8.15 9.38
N SER A 103 2.66 -7.98 8.19
CA SER A 103 2.56 -6.75 7.41
C SER A 103 1.11 -6.40 7.07
N TYR A 104 0.31 -7.37 6.60
CA TYR A 104 -1.09 -7.15 6.28
C TYR A 104 -1.96 -6.99 7.52
N GLN A 105 -1.63 -7.65 8.64
CA GLN A 105 -2.29 -7.41 9.93
C GLN A 105 -2.07 -5.96 10.41
N SER A 106 -0.82 -5.47 10.34
CA SER A 106 -0.48 -4.08 10.67
C SER A 106 -1.27 -3.08 9.80
N LEU A 107 -1.33 -3.31 8.48
CA LEU A 107 -2.13 -2.48 7.58
C LEU A 107 -3.63 -2.53 7.92
N SER A 108 -4.16 -3.72 8.18
CA SER A 108 -5.58 -3.89 8.57
C SER A 108 -5.90 -3.07 9.82
N HIS A 109 -5.02 -3.08 10.83
CA HIS A 109 -5.18 -2.27 12.03
C HIS A 109 -5.15 -0.77 11.71
N ALA A 110 -4.22 -0.31 10.88
CA ALA A 110 -4.13 1.09 10.47
C ALA A 110 -5.40 1.58 9.75
N VAL A 111 -6.03 0.72 8.94
CA VAL A 111 -7.21 1.06 8.12
C VAL A 111 -8.51 0.96 8.91
N THR A 112 -8.59 0.05 9.89
CA THR A 112 -9.80 -0.17 10.70
C THR A 112 -9.86 0.71 11.94
N SER A 113 -8.72 1.22 12.43
CA SER A 113 -8.66 2.16 13.55
C SER A 113 -9.11 3.58 13.20
N LEU A 114 -9.42 3.88 11.93
CA LEU A 114 -10.03 5.15 11.53
C LEU A 114 -11.48 5.24 12.08
N PRO A 115 -11.85 6.33 12.78
CA PRO A 115 -13.21 6.50 13.27
C PRO A 115 -14.25 6.53 12.14
N LEU A 116 -15.47 6.08 12.47
CA LEU A 116 -16.58 5.82 11.56
C LEU A 116 -17.24 7.01 10.80
N PRO A 117 -17.05 8.33 11.06
CA PRO A 117 -17.86 9.32 10.36
C PRO A 117 -17.52 9.49 8.86
N LEU A 118 -16.39 8.94 8.37
CA LEU A 118 -16.06 8.96 6.94
C LEU A 118 -16.67 7.80 6.13
N ARG A 119 -17.32 6.82 6.77
CA ARG A 119 -17.97 5.69 6.07
C ARG A 119 -19.39 6.02 5.56
N GLN A 120 -20.05 7.06 6.09
CA GLN A 120 -21.48 7.34 5.81
C GLN A 120 -21.75 8.52 4.87
N ALA A 121 -20.84 9.50 4.75
CA ALA A 121 -21.07 10.71 3.93
C ALA A 121 -21.30 10.45 2.42
N GLY A 122 -20.85 9.31 1.89
CA GLY A 122 -21.10 8.92 0.48
C GLY A 122 -22.49 8.32 0.21
N ARG A 123 -23.29 8.07 1.25
CA ARG A 123 -24.64 7.48 1.14
C ARG A 123 -25.75 8.53 1.23
N GLU A 124 -25.54 9.63 1.95
CA GLU A 124 -26.57 10.67 2.16
C GLU A 124 -26.75 11.62 0.97
N LEU A 125 -25.72 11.87 0.16
CA LEU A 125 -25.83 12.71 -1.05
C LEU A 125 -26.68 12.08 -2.18
N ARG A 126 -27.12 10.82 -2.04
CA ARG A 126 -28.01 10.14 -2.99
C ARG A 126 -29.51 10.19 -2.62
N GLY A 127 -29.88 10.72 -1.46
CA GLY A 127 -31.28 10.78 -1.01
C GLY A 127 -32.05 12.06 -1.40
N GLY A 128 -31.36 13.11 -1.86
CA GLY A 128 -31.91 14.46 -1.97
C GLY A 128 -32.31 14.89 -3.39
N ARG A 129 -33.06 14.09 -4.15
CA ARG A 129 -33.82 14.59 -5.31
C ARG A 129 -35.14 13.83 -5.43
N ARG A 130 -36.11 14.21 -4.59
CA ARG A 130 -37.53 13.98 -4.89
C ARG A 130 -38.06 15.24 -5.57
N PHE A 131 -38.35 15.04 -6.85
CA PHE A 131 -39.19 15.78 -7.78
C PHE A 131 -40.14 16.81 -7.13
N LEU A 132 -40.06 18.06 -7.56
CA LEU A 132 -41.17 19.01 -7.54
C LEU A 132 -41.89 18.85 -8.88
N GLU A 133 -43.05 18.19 -8.89
CA GLU A 133 -44.21 18.49 -9.76
C GLU A 133 -45.48 18.05 -9.02
#